data_AF-H0GC56-F1
#
_entry.id   AF-H0GC56-F1
#
_cell.length_a   1.000
_cell.length_b   1.000
_cell.length_c   1.000
_cell.angle_alpha   90.00
_cell.angle_beta   90.00
_cell.angle_gamma   90.00
#
_symmetry.space_group_name_H-M   'P 1'
#
loop_
_entity.id
_entity.type
_entity.pdbx_description
1 polymer ?
#
loop_
_entity_poly.entity_id
_entity_poly.type
_entity_poly.pdbx_seq_one_letter_code
_entity_poly.pdbx_strand_id
1 'polypeptide(L)'
;MTIDNYDNSKQDSSKYEVSGTGDGRNGDGGLPLVQCVARARIPTTQGPDIFLHLYSNNRDNKEHLAIVFGEDIRSRSLFRRRQCETQQDRMIRGAYIGKLYPGRTVADEDDRLGLALEFDDSTGELLASKATTWDAHNDTLVRIHSECYTGENAWSARCDCGEQFDRAGRLIACDHEPTSNIKGGNGHGVIVYLRQEGRGIGLGEKLKAYNLQDLGADTVQANLMLKHPVDARDFSLGKAILLDLGIGNVRLLTNNPEKIKQVDHAPYLKCVERVPMVPIHWTNSSEGIDSKEIEGYLRTKIERMGHLLTEPLKLHTNPQPTETSEAQNQNRMNSALSSTSTLAI
;
A
#
# COMPACT_ATOMS: atom_id res chain seq x y z
N MET A 1 -33.96 -33.03 36.54
CA MET A 1 -34.72 -32.98 35.28
C MET A 1 -34.16 -31.78 34.51
N THR A 2 -33.07 -31.89 33.74
CA THR A 2 -33.00 -32.37 32.33
C THR A 2 -34.07 -31.68 31.47
N ILE A 3 -33.81 -30.97 30.36
CA ILE A 3 -32.87 -31.16 29.23
C ILE A 3 -32.62 -29.83 28.49
N ASP A 4 -31.47 -29.84 27.80
CA ASP A 4 -30.92 -28.98 26.75
C ASP A 4 -31.87 -28.32 25.73
N ASN A 5 -31.37 -27.28 25.05
CA ASN A 5 -31.26 -27.32 23.60
C ASN A 5 -30.20 -26.34 23.07
N TYR A 6 -29.12 -26.94 22.61
CA TYR A 6 -28.09 -26.45 21.70
C TYR A 6 -28.68 -26.32 20.27
N ASP A 7 -28.36 -25.25 19.54
CA ASP A 7 -28.38 -25.20 18.07
C ASP A 7 -27.39 -24.08 17.63
N ASN A 8 -26.12 -24.32 17.29
CA ASN A 8 -25.52 -25.02 16.15
C ASN A 8 -25.66 -24.28 14.80
N SER A 9 -24.91 -23.19 14.63
CA SER A 9 -24.51 -22.70 13.29
C SER A 9 -22.98 -22.65 13.19
N LYS A 10 -22.40 -23.83 12.98
CA LYS A 10 -21.04 -23.98 12.44
C LYS A 10 -21.03 -23.41 11.02
N GLN A 11 -20.23 -22.37 10.79
CA GLN A 11 -19.84 -21.97 9.44
C GLN A 11 -18.34 -22.22 9.27
N ASP A 12 -18.11 -23.38 8.67
CA ASP A 12 -16.95 -23.90 7.94
C ASP A 12 -15.74 -22.97 7.79
N SER A 13 -14.76 -23.14 8.67
CA SER A 13 -13.41 -22.57 8.59
C SER A 13 -12.40 -23.60 8.07
N SER A 14 -12.80 -24.41 7.08
CA SER A 14 -11.92 -25.42 6.48
C SER A 14 -11.97 -25.36 4.95
N LYS A 15 -11.01 -24.66 4.34
CA LYS A 15 -10.45 -24.91 2.98
C LYS A 15 -9.45 -23.82 2.60
N TYR A 16 -8.24 -23.94 3.14
CA TYR A 16 -7.04 -23.38 2.51
C TYR A 16 -6.10 -24.52 2.15
N GLU A 17 -6.51 -25.34 1.19
CA GLU A 17 -5.61 -26.21 0.43
C GLU A 17 -5.55 -25.68 -1.00
N VAL A 18 -4.41 -25.08 -1.36
CA VAL A 18 -4.09 -24.76 -2.76
C VAL A 18 -3.17 -25.85 -3.27
N SER A 19 -3.76 -26.90 -3.82
CA SER A 19 -3.04 -27.93 -4.58
C SER A 19 -2.65 -27.37 -5.95
N GLY A 20 -1.35 -27.25 -6.22
CA GLY A 20 -0.85 -26.91 -7.55
C GLY A 20 -0.87 -28.11 -8.49
N THR A 21 -1.45 -27.95 -9.67
CA THR A 21 -1.02 -28.61 -10.91
C THR A 21 -1.22 -27.62 -12.06
N GLY A 22 -0.23 -27.52 -12.95
CA GLY A 22 -0.14 -26.45 -13.93
C GLY A 22 -1.07 -26.61 -15.13
N ASP A 23 -1.54 -25.47 -15.64
CA ASP A 23 -1.64 -25.21 -17.08
C ASP A 23 -1.67 -23.68 -17.29
N GLY A 24 -0.92 -23.21 -18.28
CA GLY A 24 -0.72 -21.80 -18.56
C GLY A 24 -1.91 -21.19 -19.28
N ARG A 25 -2.64 -20.30 -18.59
CA ARG A 25 -3.53 -19.26 -19.16
C ARG A 25 -3.75 -18.17 -18.10
N ASN A 26 -2.95 -17.10 -18.18
CA ASN A 26 -3.02 -15.97 -17.24
C ASN A 26 -4.27 -15.12 -17.51
N GLY A 27 -5.27 -15.26 -16.64
CA GLY A 27 -6.47 -14.42 -16.57
C GLY A 27 -7.06 -14.26 -15.16
N ASP A 28 -6.67 -15.11 -14.21
CA ASP A 28 -6.96 -14.95 -12.78
C ASP A 28 -5.82 -15.62 -11.97
N GLY A 29 -4.69 -14.92 -11.87
CA GLY A 29 -3.51 -15.42 -11.16
C GLY A 29 -3.66 -15.19 -9.67
N GLY A 30 -3.90 -16.24 -8.89
CA GLY A 30 -4.10 -16.17 -7.44
C GLY A 30 -3.06 -15.33 -6.68
N LEU A 31 -3.47 -14.87 -5.49
CA LEU A 31 -2.61 -14.05 -4.62
C LEU A 31 -1.26 -14.73 -4.37
N PRO A 32 -0.18 -13.95 -4.28
CA PRO A 32 1.13 -14.49 -3.96
C PRO A 32 1.13 -15.08 -2.55
N LEU A 33 1.93 -16.14 -2.38
CA LEU A 33 2.19 -16.69 -1.05
C LEU A 33 3.22 -15.79 -0.38
N VAL A 34 2.88 -15.30 0.82
CA VAL A 34 3.77 -14.51 1.66
C VAL A 34 3.94 -15.20 3.01
N GLN A 35 5.13 -15.09 3.58
CA GLN A 35 5.41 -15.63 4.90
C GLN A 35 6.17 -14.58 5.72
N CYS A 36 5.67 -14.26 6.91
CA CYS A 36 6.40 -13.41 7.83
C CYS A 36 7.54 -14.23 8.46
N VAL A 37 8.77 -13.80 8.17
CA VAL A 37 10.00 -14.47 8.56
C VAL A 37 10.40 -14.06 9.98
N ALA A 38 10.29 -12.77 10.28
CA ALA A 38 10.68 -12.20 11.57
C ALA A 38 9.85 -10.97 11.92
N ARG A 39 9.68 -10.74 13.23
CA ARG A 39 9.12 -9.51 13.79
C ARG A 39 10.02 -8.93 14.87
N ALA A 40 10.14 -7.61 14.91
CA ALA A 40 10.82 -6.91 16.00
C ALA A 40 10.04 -5.67 16.43
N ARG A 41 10.01 -5.44 17.75
CA ARG A 41 9.55 -4.18 18.33
C ARG A 41 10.60 -3.09 18.11
N ILE A 42 10.19 -1.96 17.54
CA ILE A 42 11.01 -0.77 17.37
C ILE A 42 10.43 0.33 18.27
N PRO A 43 11.15 0.72 19.33
CA PRO A 43 10.79 1.92 20.10
C PRO A 43 10.85 3.14 19.19
N THR A 44 9.82 3.98 19.23
CA THR A 44 9.80 5.26 18.51
C THR A 44 10.20 6.40 19.45
N THR A 45 10.73 7.49 18.89
CA THR A 45 11.06 8.70 19.65
C THR A 45 9.82 9.52 19.99
N GLN A 46 8.75 9.35 19.22
CA GLN A 46 7.46 10.01 19.37
C GLN A 46 6.36 9.03 18.97
N GLY A 47 5.32 8.90 19.82
CA GLY A 47 4.17 8.03 19.57
C GLY A 47 4.32 6.62 20.15
N PRO A 48 3.44 5.68 19.75
CA PRO A 48 3.48 4.30 20.23
C PRO A 48 4.67 3.53 19.65
N ASP A 49 5.02 2.42 20.31
CA ASP A 49 5.95 1.44 19.76
C ASP A 49 5.39 0.89 18.43
N ILE A 50 6.27 0.63 17.47
CA ILE A 50 5.92 -0.02 16.21
C ILE A 50 6.55 -1.41 16.12
N PHE A 51 6.01 -2.25 15.25
CA PHE A 51 6.51 -3.59 14.99
C PHE A 51 6.83 -3.75 13.51
N LEU A 52 8.09 -4.04 13.20
CA LEU A 52 8.50 -4.38 11.85
C LEU A 52 8.28 -5.87 11.63
N HIS A 53 7.52 -6.21 10.59
CA HIS A 53 7.32 -7.57 10.12
C HIS A 53 8.01 -7.73 8.77
N LEU A 54 8.98 -8.64 8.69
CA LEU A 54 9.70 -8.94 7.45
C LEU A 54 9.02 -10.11 6.75
N TYR A 55 8.72 -9.95 5.47
CA TYR A 55 8.02 -10.91 4.63
C TYR A 55 8.90 -11.42 3.50
N SER A 56 8.94 -12.73 3.33
CA SER A 56 9.35 -13.39 2.09
C SER A 56 8.13 -13.72 1.22
N ASN A 57 8.34 -13.97 -0.06
CA ASN A 57 7.27 -14.27 -1.00
C ASN A 57 7.71 -15.21 -2.13
N ASN A 58 6.76 -15.68 -2.95
CA ASN A 58 7.01 -16.58 -4.09
C ASN A 58 6.95 -15.92 -5.47
N ARG A 59 6.83 -14.59 -5.55
CA ARG A 59 6.77 -13.83 -6.81
C ARG A 59 8.11 -13.22 -7.19
N ASP A 60 8.85 -12.74 -6.21
CA ASP A 60 10.19 -12.20 -6.40
C ASP A 60 11.15 -12.67 -5.30
N ASN A 61 12.43 -12.30 -5.44
CA ASN A 61 13.47 -12.64 -4.47
C ASN A 61 13.70 -11.52 -3.45
N LYS A 62 12.73 -10.62 -3.27
CA LYS A 62 12.86 -9.47 -2.38
C LYS A 62 12.11 -9.74 -1.08
N GLU A 63 12.69 -9.24 0.00
CA GLU A 63 11.97 -9.15 1.26
C GLU A 63 11.11 -7.89 1.28
N HIS A 64 9.92 -7.95 1.85
CA HIS A 64 9.05 -6.78 2.02
C HIS A 64 8.78 -6.55 3.50
N LEU A 65 8.39 -5.34 3.86
CA LEU A 65 8.17 -4.96 5.25
C LEU A 65 6.71 -4.57 5.46
N ALA A 66 6.16 -4.93 6.61
CA ALA A 66 5.00 -4.26 7.16
C ALA A 66 5.40 -3.56 8.46
N ILE A 67 5.20 -2.25 8.49
CA ILE A 67 5.38 -1.41 9.68
C ILE A 67 4.03 -1.34 10.36
N VAL A 68 3.91 -2.03 11.48
CA VAL A 68 2.65 -2.26 12.18
C VAL A 68 2.60 -1.43 13.45
N PHE A 69 1.54 -0.64 13.60
CA PHE A 69 1.19 0.09 14.80
C PHE A 69 0.08 -0.70 15.50
N GLY A 70 0.25 -1.01 16.79
CA GLY A 70 -0.60 -1.93 17.53
C GLY A 70 0.05 -3.30 17.65
N GLU A 71 0.23 -3.77 18.89
CA GLU A 71 0.85 -5.08 19.16
C GLU A 71 -0.06 -6.25 18.78
N ASP A 72 -1.37 -6.00 18.79
CA ASP A 72 -2.44 -6.97 18.59
C ASP A 72 -2.76 -7.26 17.12
N ILE A 73 -2.23 -6.47 16.19
CA ILE A 73 -2.15 -6.80 14.78
C ILE A 73 -1.01 -7.81 14.58
N ARG A 74 -1.37 -9.09 14.44
CA ARG A 74 -0.42 -10.21 14.42
C ARG A 74 -0.49 -10.96 13.10
N SER A 75 0.68 -11.19 12.50
CA SER A 75 0.83 -12.06 11.33
C SER A 75 0.44 -13.51 11.66
N ARG A 76 -0.48 -14.09 10.87
CA ARG A 76 -0.91 -15.49 10.97
C ARG A 76 0.26 -16.45 10.71
N SER A 77 1.00 -16.23 9.62
CA SER A 77 2.17 -17.06 9.28
C SER A 77 3.30 -16.95 10.29
N LEU A 78 3.48 -15.80 10.94
CA LEU A 78 4.40 -15.66 12.05
C LEU A 78 3.86 -16.43 13.27
N PHE A 79 2.67 -16.13 13.76
CA PHE A 79 2.26 -16.66 15.06
C PHE A 79 1.90 -18.16 15.06
N ARG A 80 1.61 -18.75 13.89
CA ARG A 80 1.38 -20.20 13.75
C ARG A 80 2.53 -21.00 14.37
N ARG A 81 2.19 -21.93 15.26
CA ARG A 81 3.14 -22.86 15.88
C ARG A 81 3.69 -23.81 14.84
N ARG A 82 5.01 -24.02 14.86
CA ARG A 82 5.69 -24.94 13.95
C ARG A 82 6.03 -26.24 14.67
N GLN A 83 6.13 -27.33 13.92
CA GLN A 83 6.52 -28.62 14.49
C GLN A 83 7.94 -28.53 15.09
N CYS A 84 8.11 -29.05 16.30
CA CYS A 84 9.38 -29.02 17.05
C CYS A 84 9.93 -27.62 17.38
N GLU A 85 9.11 -26.57 17.30
CA GLU A 85 9.51 -25.21 17.63
C GLU A 85 9.52 -24.98 19.15
N THR A 86 10.63 -24.46 19.68
CA THR A 86 10.74 -24.13 21.11
C THR A 86 10.19 -22.73 21.40
N GLN A 87 9.89 -22.45 22.68
CA GLN A 87 9.53 -21.09 23.12
C GLN A 87 10.65 -20.07 22.84
N GLN A 88 11.91 -20.51 22.89
CA GLN A 88 13.05 -19.66 22.54
C GLN A 88 13.07 -19.32 21.04
N ASP A 89 12.81 -20.28 20.16
CA ASP A 89 12.73 -20.06 18.71
C ASP A 89 11.62 -19.05 18.36
N ARG A 90 10.47 -19.15 19.03
CA ARG A 90 9.35 -18.21 18.90
C ARG A 90 9.77 -16.80 19.32
N MET A 91 10.45 -16.64 20.44
CA MET A 91 10.97 -15.34 20.88
C MET A 91 11.99 -14.78 19.88
N ILE A 92 12.91 -15.60 19.38
CA ILE A 92 13.97 -15.19 18.43
C ILE A 92 13.37 -14.61 17.14
N ARG A 93 12.35 -15.25 16.58
CA ARG A 93 11.71 -14.77 15.35
C ARG A 93 10.60 -13.74 15.60
N GLY A 94 10.29 -13.41 16.84
CA GLY A 94 9.33 -12.36 17.19
C GLY A 94 7.87 -12.80 17.37
N ALA A 95 7.59 -14.09 17.45
CA ALA A 95 6.26 -14.63 17.76
C ALA A 95 6.04 -14.72 19.27
N TYR A 96 5.91 -13.57 19.93
CA TYR A 96 5.64 -13.46 21.36
C TYR A 96 4.59 -12.37 21.66
N ILE A 97 4.01 -12.43 22.85
CA ILE A 97 3.12 -11.41 23.41
C ILE A 97 3.86 -10.50 24.41
N GLY A 98 3.45 -9.24 24.50
CA GLY A 98 4.01 -8.24 25.40
C GLY A 98 5.45 -7.88 25.10
N LYS A 99 6.24 -7.59 26.14
CA LYS A 99 7.64 -7.12 25.99
C LYS A 99 8.65 -8.19 26.40
N LEU A 100 9.67 -8.41 25.58
CA LEU A 100 10.80 -9.26 25.96
C LEU A 100 11.63 -8.60 27.06
N TYR A 101 12.19 -9.43 27.95
CA TYR A 101 13.12 -9.02 29.00
C TYR A 101 14.14 -10.14 29.26
N PRO A 102 15.34 -9.81 29.78
CA PRO A 102 16.35 -10.81 30.12
C PRO A 102 15.79 -11.89 31.05
N GLY A 103 16.01 -13.16 30.71
CA GLY A 103 15.54 -14.31 31.49
C GLY A 103 14.11 -14.77 31.19
N ARG A 104 13.41 -14.17 30.22
CA ARG A 104 12.10 -14.66 29.76
C ARG A 104 12.23 -16.05 29.12
N THR A 105 11.31 -16.95 29.45
CA THR A 105 11.30 -18.35 28.99
C THR A 105 10.05 -18.73 28.18
N VAL A 106 8.95 -17.98 28.34
CA VAL A 106 7.66 -18.23 27.67
C VAL A 106 7.35 -17.09 26.71
N ALA A 107 7.08 -17.42 25.45
CA ALA A 107 6.76 -16.47 24.38
C ALA A 107 5.25 -16.14 24.35
N ASP A 108 4.42 -17.14 24.65
CA ASP A 108 2.97 -17.11 24.45
C ASP A 108 2.20 -16.44 25.61
N GLU A 109 2.86 -16.11 26.72
CA GLU A 109 2.27 -15.53 27.92
C GLU A 109 3.04 -14.29 28.39
N ASP A 110 2.34 -13.27 28.88
CA ASP A 110 2.89 -12.13 29.61
C ASP A 110 2.13 -11.92 30.93
N ASP A 111 2.69 -12.45 32.02
CA ASP A 111 2.12 -12.38 33.37
C ASP A 111 1.88 -10.95 33.86
N ARG A 112 2.67 -9.97 33.40
CA ARG A 112 2.56 -8.58 33.85
C ARG A 112 1.32 -7.92 33.29
N LEU A 113 0.92 -8.34 32.09
CA LEU A 113 -0.28 -7.87 31.40
C LEU A 113 -1.47 -8.82 31.59
N GLY A 114 -1.24 -10.01 32.15
CA GLY A 114 -2.27 -11.05 32.27
C GLY A 114 -2.77 -11.54 30.92
N LEU A 115 -1.89 -11.56 29.91
CA LEU A 115 -2.25 -11.95 28.54
C LEU A 115 -1.64 -13.31 28.19
N ALA A 116 -2.42 -14.16 27.52
CA ALA A 116 -1.99 -15.45 27.02
C ALA A 116 -2.52 -15.66 25.59
N LEU A 117 -1.69 -16.25 24.74
CA LEU A 117 -2.06 -16.65 23.39
C LEU A 117 -2.59 -18.09 23.39
N GLU A 118 -3.73 -18.30 22.76
CA GLU A 118 -4.34 -19.62 22.58
C GLU A 118 -4.15 -20.09 21.14
N PHE A 119 -3.97 -21.40 20.96
CA PHE A 119 -3.70 -21.98 19.65
C PHE A 119 -4.57 -23.20 19.41
N ASP A 120 -4.92 -23.43 18.15
CA ASP A 120 -5.53 -24.67 17.72
C ASP A 120 -4.48 -25.79 17.71
N ASP A 121 -4.71 -26.85 18.48
CA ASP A 121 -3.73 -27.94 18.63
C ASP A 121 -3.50 -28.75 17.34
N SER A 122 -4.47 -28.73 16.41
CA SER A 122 -4.40 -29.51 15.17
C SER A 122 -3.66 -28.78 14.05
N THR A 123 -3.86 -27.46 13.95
CA THR A 123 -3.32 -26.62 12.87
C THR A 123 -2.15 -25.75 13.33
N GLY A 124 -2.00 -25.55 14.64
CA GLY A 124 -1.05 -24.62 15.24
C GLY A 124 -1.43 -23.16 15.05
N GLU A 125 -2.61 -22.85 14.51
CA GLU A 125 -3.04 -21.47 14.26
C GLU A 125 -3.34 -20.73 15.55
N LEU A 126 -3.04 -19.43 15.57
CA LEU A 126 -3.41 -18.55 16.68
C LEU A 126 -4.93 -18.37 16.69
N LEU A 127 -5.55 -18.67 17.82
CA LEU A 127 -6.97 -18.41 18.04
C LEU A 127 -7.19 -16.93 18.33
N ALA A 128 -8.06 -16.30 17.54
CA ALA A 128 -8.35 -14.89 17.70
C ALA A 128 -9.13 -14.63 19.00
N SER A 129 -8.65 -13.67 19.80
CA SER A 129 -9.35 -13.19 20.99
C SER A 129 -9.40 -11.67 21.02
N LYS A 130 -10.43 -11.09 21.64
CA LYS A 130 -10.53 -9.62 21.80
C LYS A 130 -9.37 -9.01 22.61
N ALA A 131 -8.71 -9.81 23.45
CA ALA A 131 -7.60 -9.36 24.27
C ALA A 131 -6.25 -9.40 23.53
N THR A 132 -6.15 -10.24 22.50
CA THR A 132 -4.86 -10.57 21.86
C THR A 132 -4.93 -10.56 20.33
N THR A 133 -5.97 -10.05 19.72
CA THR A 133 -6.07 -10.01 18.25
C THR A 133 -6.92 -8.84 17.82
N TRP A 134 -6.35 -8.03 16.93
CA TRP A 134 -7.07 -6.96 16.27
C TRP A 134 -8.18 -7.54 15.38
N ASP A 135 -9.40 -7.02 15.53
CA ASP A 135 -10.56 -7.52 14.78
C ASP A 135 -10.42 -7.19 13.28
N ALA A 136 -10.58 -8.20 12.43
CA ALA A 136 -10.54 -8.05 10.97
C ALA A 136 -11.59 -7.05 10.45
N HIS A 137 -12.70 -6.87 11.18
CA HIS A 137 -13.79 -5.96 10.84
C HIS A 137 -13.55 -4.52 11.30
N ASN A 138 -12.50 -4.25 12.07
CA ASN A 138 -12.11 -2.89 12.40
C ASN A 138 -11.59 -2.18 11.15
N ASP A 139 -12.08 -0.96 10.92
CA ASP A 139 -11.68 -0.12 9.80
C ASP A 139 -10.24 0.37 10.00
N THR A 140 -9.28 -0.43 9.50
CA THR A 140 -7.86 -0.28 9.81
C THR A 140 -7.22 0.74 8.86
N LEU A 141 -6.49 1.70 9.40
CA LEU A 141 -5.78 2.68 8.57
C LEU A 141 -4.54 2.04 7.94
N VAL A 142 -4.47 2.03 6.60
CA VAL A 142 -3.43 1.33 5.85
C VAL A 142 -2.80 2.22 4.80
N ARG A 143 -1.48 2.12 4.67
CA ARG A 143 -0.71 2.70 3.56
C ARG A 143 0.06 1.60 2.83
N ILE A 144 -0.24 1.40 1.55
CA ILE A 144 0.63 0.59 0.68
C ILE A 144 1.65 1.52 0.02
N HIS A 145 2.88 1.49 0.54
CA HIS A 145 3.98 2.34 0.13
C HIS A 145 4.95 1.59 -0.77
N SER A 146 5.32 2.20 -1.90
CA SER A 146 6.38 1.69 -2.76
C SER A 146 7.66 2.42 -2.39
N GLU A 147 8.71 1.68 -2.10
CA GLU A 147 10.05 2.18 -1.78
C GLU A 147 10.48 3.32 -2.71
N CYS A 148 10.95 4.41 -2.11
CA CYS A 148 11.55 5.55 -2.79
C CYS A 148 12.73 6.07 -1.97
N TYR A 149 13.89 5.45 -2.15
CA TYR A 149 15.13 5.75 -1.43
C TYR A 149 15.46 7.25 -1.44
N THR A 150 15.40 7.90 -2.61
CA THR A 150 15.74 9.32 -2.74
C THR A 150 14.80 10.22 -1.95
N GLY A 151 13.50 9.93 -1.95
CA GLY A 151 12.51 10.73 -1.23
C GLY A 151 12.56 10.50 0.28
N GLU A 152 12.79 9.27 0.70
CA GLU A 152 12.73 8.85 2.10
C GLU A 152 14.04 9.10 2.86
N ASN A 153 15.19 8.88 2.23
CA ASN A 153 16.49 8.86 2.90
C ASN A 153 17.44 9.97 2.43
N ALA A 154 17.19 10.58 1.26
CA ALA A 154 18.07 11.58 0.68
C ALA A 154 17.42 12.97 0.55
N TRP A 155 16.33 13.22 1.29
CA TRP A 155 15.62 14.51 1.34
C TRP A 155 15.31 15.10 -0.04
N SER A 156 14.99 14.24 -1.02
CA SER A 156 14.83 14.67 -2.40
C SER A 156 13.60 15.55 -2.58
N ALA A 157 13.80 16.73 -3.16
CA ALA A 157 12.72 17.63 -3.58
C ALA A 157 12.11 17.27 -4.95
N ARG A 158 12.48 16.12 -5.55
CA ARG A 158 11.93 15.66 -6.85
C ARG A 158 10.60 14.92 -6.72
N CYS A 159 10.22 14.50 -5.51
CA CYS A 159 9.00 13.75 -5.26
C CYS A 159 8.49 13.96 -3.83
N ASP A 160 7.21 13.69 -3.61
CA ASP A 160 6.53 13.77 -2.32
C ASP A 160 6.58 12.45 -1.50
N CYS A 161 7.37 11.45 -1.94
CA CYS A 161 7.32 10.10 -1.36
C CYS A 161 7.72 10.08 0.13
N GLY A 162 8.76 10.82 0.52
CA GLY A 162 9.20 10.89 1.91
C GLY A 162 8.16 11.54 2.82
N GLU A 163 7.58 12.65 2.38
CA GLU A 163 6.51 13.35 3.09
C GLU A 163 5.26 12.46 3.26
N GLN A 164 4.85 11.74 2.21
CA GLN A 164 3.73 10.80 2.31
C GLN A 164 4.02 9.62 3.24
N PHE A 165 5.25 9.13 3.29
CA PHE A 165 5.64 8.04 4.17
C PHE A 165 5.58 8.46 5.65
N ASP A 166 6.19 9.61 5.97
CA ASP A 166 6.17 10.19 7.32
C ASP A 166 4.75 10.55 7.77
N ARG A 167 3.97 11.22 6.91
CA ARG A 167 2.57 11.57 7.22
C ARG A 167 1.69 10.34 7.46
N ALA A 168 1.90 9.24 6.71
CA ALA A 168 1.15 8.00 6.94
C ALA A 168 1.40 7.45 8.35
N GLY A 169 2.64 7.47 8.82
CA GLY A 169 2.98 7.06 10.18
C GLY A 169 2.32 7.94 11.25
N ARG A 170 2.34 9.27 11.05
CA ARG A 170 1.69 10.23 11.97
C ARG A 170 0.18 10.02 12.04
N LEU A 171 -0.49 9.85 10.90
CA LEU A 171 -1.93 9.61 10.82
C LEU A 171 -2.33 8.30 11.51
N ILE A 172 -1.52 7.25 11.38
CA ILE A 172 -1.79 5.98 12.07
C ILE A 172 -1.59 6.14 13.58
N ALA A 173 -0.53 6.85 14.00
CA ALA A 173 -0.20 7.03 15.41
C ALA A 173 -1.19 7.94 16.17
N CYS A 174 -1.82 8.92 15.52
CA CYS A 174 -2.73 9.86 16.16
C CYS A 174 -4.20 9.40 16.11
N ASP A 175 -5.03 10.00 16.96
CA ASP A 175 -6.50 9.83 16.92
C ASP A 175 -7.15 10.66 15.82
N HIS A 176 -6.61 11.85 15.60
CA HIS A 176 -7.16 12.86 14.71
C HIS A 176 -6.07 13.83 14.26
N GLU A 177 -6.06 14.20 12.98
CA GLU A 177 -5.20 15.25 12.44
C GLU A 177 -6.03 16.55 12.27
N PRO A 178 -5.82 17.57 13.10
CA PRO A 178 -6.66 18.77 13.09
C PRO A 178 -6.61 19.56 11.77
N THR A 179 -5.47 19.56 11.09
CA THR A 179 -5.26 20.35 9.87
C THR A 179 -6.04 19.82 8.68
N SER A 180 -6.20 18.50 8.57
CA SER A 180 -6.92 17.85 7.47
C SER A 180 -8.29 17.30 7.87
N ASN A 181 -8.63 17.38 9.16
CA ASN A 181 -9.82 16.76 9.76
C ASN A 181 -9.90 15.24 9.50
N ILE A 182 -8.77 14.57 9.29
CA ILE A 182 -8.71 13.12 9.10
C ILE A 182 -8.73 12.43 10.46
N LYS A 183 -9.65 11.47 10.64
CA LYS A 183 -9.61 10.53 11.76
C LYS A 183 -8.42 9.58 11.59
N GLY A 184 -7.51 9.58 12.54
CA GLY A 184 -6.30 8.75 12.53
C GLY A 184 -6.57 7.28 12.90
N GLY A 185 -5.50 6.57 13.22
CA GLY A 185 -5.51 5.14 13.58
C GLY A 185 -5.60 4.86 15.08
N ASN A 186 -5.46 5.87 15.95
CA ASN A 186 -5.37 5.70 17.41
C ASN A 186 -4.31 4.64 17.79
N GLY A 187 -3.12 4.76 17.19
CA GLY A 187 -2.02 3.82 17.38
C GLY A 187 -2.22 2.45 16.73
N HIS A 188 -3.24 2.27 15.89
CA HIS A 188 -3.50 1.02 15.16
C HIS A 188 -3.53 1.25 13.65
N GLY A 189 -2.73 0.48 12.91
CA GLY A 189 -2.66 0.57 11.47
C GLY A 189 -1.37 0.01 10.88
N VAL A 190 -1.28 0.00 9.55
CA VAL A 190 -0.18 -0.68 8.85
C VAL A 190 0.35 0.14 7.69
N ILE A 191 1.67 0.29 7.60
CA ILE A 191 2.34 0.70 6.37
C ILE A 191 2.98 -0.54 5.75
N VAL A 192 2.42 -1.03 4.65
CA VAL A 192 3.05 -2.08 3.84
C VAL A 192 4.08 -1.43 2.95
N TYR A 193 5.35 -1.69 3.21
CA TYR A 193 6.50 -1.16 2.49
C TYR A 193 7.01 -2.19 1.48
N LEU A 194 6.62 -2.00 0.22
CA LEU A 194 7.01 -2.85 -0.91
C LEU A 194 8.32 -2.34 -1.50
N ARG A 195 9.33 -3.21 -1.58
CA ARG A 195 10.65 -2.91 -2.15
C ARG A 195 10.65 -2.87 -3.68
N GLN A 196 9.82 -2.00 -4.22
CA GLN A 196 9.56 -1.80 -5.64
C GLN A 196 10.02 -0.41 -6.07
N GLU A 197 11.30 -0.11 -5.83
CA GLU A 197 11.93 1.16 -6.21
C GLU A 197 11.75 1.48 -7.71
N GLY A 198 11.59 2.77 -8.01
CA GLY A 198 11.47 3.27 -9.37
C GLY A 198 10.21 2.79 -10.10
N ARG A 199 9.16 2.37 -9.37
CA ARG A 199 7.99 1.66 -9.94
C ARG A 199 8.33 0.28 -10.51
N GLY A 200 9.29 -0.40 -9.88
CA GLY A 200 9.70 -1.76 -10.24
C GLY A 200 10.97 -1.83 -11.09
N ILE A 201 11.44 -0.73 -11.66
CA ILE A 201 12.66 -0.71 -12.51
C ILE A 201 13.96 -0.66 -11.70
N GLY A 202 13.88 -0.32 -10.41
CA GLY A 202 15.04 -0.22 -9.51
C GLY A 202 15.72 1.16 -9.47
N LEU A 203 16.60 1.33 -8.48
CA LEU A 203 17.23 2.62 -8.18
C LEU A 203 18.16 3.11 -9.30
N GLY A 204 18.99 2.22 -9.85
CA GLY A 204 19.96 2.59 -10.89
C GLY A 204 19.27 3.16 -12.14
N GLU A 205 18.20 2.52 -12.59
CA GLU A 205 17.42 2.98 -13.74
C GLU A 205 16.64 4.26 -13.44
N LYS A 206 16.14 4.43 -12.22
CA LYS A 206 15.54 5.70 -11.78
C LYS A 206 16.53 6.85 -11.83
N LEU A 207 17.78 6.65 -11.41
CA LEU A 207 18.82 7.69 -11.49
C LEU A 207 19.18 8.02 -12.94
N LYS A 208 19.23 7.03 -13.84
CA LYS A 208 19.39 7.30 -15.29
C LYS A 208 18.22 8.11 -15.84
N ALA A 209 16.98 7.80 -15.45
CA ALA A 209 15.80 8.54 -15.86
C ALA A 209 15.85 10.00 -15.36
N TYR A 210 16.38 10.25 -14.15
CA TYR A 210 16.63 11.60 -13.65
C TYR A 210 17.66 12.36 -14.49
N ASN A 211 18.78 11.72 -14.87
CA ASN A 211 19.75 12.36 -15.75
C ASN A 211 19.14 12.74 -17.10
N LEU A 212 18.30 11.88 -17.68
CA LEU A 212 17.59 12.19 -18.93
C LEU A 212 16.61 13.35 -18.78
N GLN A 213 15.94 13.45 -17.63
CA GLN A 213 15.06 14.59 -17.33
C GLN A 213 15.84 15.88 -17.18
N ASP A 214 17.00 15.85 -16.53
CA ASP A 214 17.89 17.01 -16.40
C ASP A 214 18.47 17.44 -17.76
N LEU A 215 18.56 16.51 -18.72
CA LEU A 215 18.91 16.79 -20.12
C LEU A 215 17.72 17.29 -20.95
N GLY A 216 16.52 17.42 -20.36
CA GLY A 216 15.33 18.02 -20.99
C GLY A 216 14.27 17.04 -21.48
N ALA A 217 14.43 15.73 -21.27
CA ALA A 217 13.39 14.76 -21.59
C ALA A 217 12.23 14.83 -20.59
N ASP A 218 10.98 14.73 -21.05
CA ASP A 218 9.86 14.57 -20.11
C ASP A 218 9.88 13.17 -19.45
N THR A 219 9.12 12.98 -18.36
CA THR A 219 9.12 11.71 -17.62
C THR A 219 8.73 10.50 -18.47
N VAL A 220 7.86 10.67 -19.47
CA VAL A 220 7.44 9.58 -20.36
C VAL A 220 8.55 9.30 -21.38
N GLN A 221 9.13 10.33 -21.97
CA GLN A 221 10.26 10.23 -22.90
C GLN A 221 11.46 9.55 -22.25
N ALA A 222 11.81 9.93 -21.02
CA ALA A 222 12.91 9.30 -20.28
C ALA A 222 12.68 7.80 -20.08
N ASN A 223 11.46 7.37 -19.74
CA ASN A 223 11.13 5.95 -19.61
C ASN A 223 11.15 5.20 -20.95
N LEU A 224 10.64 5.83 -22.01
CA LEU A 224 10.68 5.27 -23.38
C LEU A 224 12.11 5.10 -23.88
N MET A 225 12.99 6.08 -23.64
CA MET A 225 14.42 6.02 -23.98
C MET A 225 15.12 4.86 -23.28
N LEU A 226 14.73 4.57 -22.03
CA LEU A 226 15.25 3.45 -21.25
C LEU A 226 14.51 2.12 -21.49
N LYS A 227 13.48 2.10 -22.36
CA LYS A 227 12.63 0.95 -22.68
C LYS A 227 11.91 0.35 -21.46
N HIS A 228 11.57 1.20 -20.50
CA HIS A 228 10.88 0.80 -19.28
C HIS A 228 9.35 0.88 -19.42
N PRO A 229 8.59 -0.04 -18.77
CA PRO A 229 7.14 0.11 -18.64
C PRO A 229 6.81 1.34 -17.78
N VAL A 230 5.63 1.93 -18.00
CA VAL A 230 5.17 3.12 -17.27
C VAL A 230 4.98 2.85 -15.77
N ASP A 231 4.59 1.61 -15.44
CA ASP A 231 4.44 1.09 -14.08
C ASP A 231 4.55 -0.44 -14.10
N ALA A 232 5.53 -1.02 -13.40
CA ALA A 232 5.71 -2.47 -13.28
C ALA A 232 5.40 -2.99 -11.87
N ARG A 233 4.70 -2.19 -11.05
CA ARG A 233 4.42 -2.57 -9.66
C ARG A 233 3.36 -3.66 -9.58
N ASP A 234 3.60 -4.59 -8.66
CA ASP A 234 2.64 -5.62 -8.29
C ASP A 234 2.10 -5.33 -6.89
N PHE A 235 0.83 -4.96 -6.81
CA PHE A 235 0.13 -4.67 -5.56
C PHE A 235 -0.48 -5.91 -4.90
N SER A 236 -0.46 -7.07 -5.57
CA SER A 236 -0.97 -8.33 -5.02
C SER A 236 -0.20 -8.77 -3.77
N LEU A 237 1.11 -8.48 -3.70
CA LEU A 237 1.94 -8.69 -2.52
C LEU A 237 1.45 -7.88 -1.32
N GLY A 238 1.03 -6.64 -1.56
CA GLY A 238 0.45 -5.80 -0.51
C GLY A 238 -0.83 -6.40 0.07
N LYS A 239 -1.71 -6.92 -0.79
CA LYS A 239 -2.94 -7.61 -0.38
C LYS A 239 -2.65 -8.86 0.45
N ALA A 240 -1.73 -9.69 -0.01
CA ALA A 240 -1.35 -10.92 0.68
C ALA A 240 -0.79 -10.64 2.08
N ILE A 241 0.04 -9.59 2.22
CA ILE A 241 0.57 -9.15 3.52
C ILE A 241 -0.56 -8.69 4.46
N LEU A 242 -1.52 -7.90 3.97
CA LEU A 242 -2.65 -7.44 4.80
C LEU A 242 -3.53 -8.60 5.29
N LEU A 243 -3.79 -9.57 4.41
CA LEU A 243 -4.54 -10.78 4.77
C LEU A 243 -3.80 -11.65 5.78
N ASP A 244 -2.48 -11.78 5.65
CA ASP A 244 -1.66 -12.48 6.63
C ASP A 244 -1.66 -11.76 7.99
N LEU A 245 -1.70 -10.42 8.02
CA LEU A 245 -1.87 -9.63 9.24
C LEU A 245 -3.29 -9.69 9.83
N GLY A 246 -4.22 -10.42 9.20
CA GLY A 246 -5.59 -10.58 9.66
C GLY A 246 -6.50 -9.36 9.40
N ILE A 247 -6.11 -8.44 8.52
CA ILE A 247 -6.89 -7.24 8.20
C ILE A 247 -7.96 -7.57 7.15
N GLY A 248 -9.22 -7.24 7.45
CA GLY A 248 -10.34 -7.38 6.52
C GLY A 248 -10.86 -6.05 5.97
N ASN A 249 -11.02 -5.03 6.83
CA ASN A 249 -11.48 -3.70 6.43
C ASN A 249 -10.32 -2.69 6.38
N VAL A 250 -10.20 -1.99 5.25
CA VAL A 250 -9.09 -1.06 4.97
C VAL A 250 -9.60 0.35 4.72
N ARG A 251 -9.10 1.30 5.52
CA ARG A 251 -9.11 2.74 5.24
C ARG A 251 -7.79 3.08 4.54
N LEU A 252 -7.80 3.22 3.22
CA LEU A 252 -6.58 3.30 2.42
C LEU A 252 -6.07 4.74 2.25
N LEU A 253 -4.86 5.00 2.74
CA LEU A 253 -4.11 6.26 2.57
C LEU A 253 -3.53 6.37 1.14
N THR A 254 -4.30 6.85 0.18
CA THR A 254 -3.89 6.94 -1.23
C THR A 254 -4.56 8.07 -2.02
N ASN A 255 -3.81 8.62 -2.98
CA ASN A 255 -4.35 9.44 -4.06
C ASN A 255 -4.44 8.68 -5.39
N ASN A 256 -3.87 7.49 -5.48
CA ASN A 256 -3.91 6.68 -6.69
C ASN A 256 -5.23 5.88 -6.74
N PRO A 257 -6.14 6.15 -7.67
CA PRO A 257 -7.41 5.40 -7.79
C PRO A 257 -7.18 3.93 -8.14
N GLU A 258 -6.09 3.62 -8.83
CA GLU A 258 -5.74 2.25 -9.18
C GLU A 258 -5.41 1.42 -7.94
N LYS A 259 -4.75 2.01 -6.94
CA LYS A 259 -4.53 1.32 -5.64
C LYS A 259 -5.83 1.00 -4.92
N ILE A 260 -6.86 1.82 -5.09
CA ILE A 260 -8.17 1.59 -4.46
C ILE A 260 -8.84 0.39 -5.12
N LYS A 261 -8.88 0.35 -6.45
CA LYS A 261 -9.44 -0.79 -7.19
C LYS A 261 -8.66 -2.07 -6.93
N GLN A 262 -7.34 -1.96 -6.83
CA GLN A 262 -6.48 -3.12 -6.66
C GLN A 262 -6.37 -3.60 -5.21
N VAL A 263 -6.73 -2.83 -4.17
CA VAL A 263 -6.63 -3.36 -2.80
C VAL A 263 -7.75 -4.36 -2.48
N ASP A 264 -8.91 -4.24 -3.13
CA ASP A 264 -10.03 -5.15 -2.90
C ASP A 264 -9.68 -6.60 -3.29
N HIS A 265 -10.11 -7.53 -2.43
CA HIS A 265 -10.04 -8.97 -2.66
C HIS A 265 -11.20 -9.67 -1.93
N ALA A 266 -12.38 -9.65 -2.55
CA ALA A 266 -13.58 -10.19 -1.95
C ALA A 266 -13.52 -11.72 -1.78
N PRO A 267 -14.11 -12.27 -0.69
CA PRO A 267 -14.77 -11.57 0.42
C PRO A 267 -13.83 -11.12 1.56
N TYR A 268 -12.52 -11.31 1.41
CA TYR A 268 -11.57 -11.29 2.54
C TYR A 268 -10.96 -9.92 2.85
N LEU A 269 -10.82 -9.04 1.86
CA LEU A 269 -10.22 -7.71 2.02
C LEU A 269 -11.07 -6.67 1.28
N LYS A 270 -11.49 -5.62 1.98
CA LYS A 270 -12.34 -4.56 1.46
C LYS A 270 -11.79 -3.17 1.77
N CYS A 271 -11.69 -2.32 0.76
CA CYS A 271 -11.48 -0.89 0.91
C CYS A 271 -12.80 -0.23 1.35
N VAL A 272 -12.91 0.10 2.64
CA VAL A 272 -14.11 0.75 3.20
C VAL A 272 -14.08 2.26 3.06
N GLU A 273 -12.88 2.86 3.01
CA GLU A 273 -12.70 4.30 2.92
C GLU A 273 -11.41 4.62 2.15
N ARG A 274 -11.45 5.66 1.33
CA ARG A 274 -10.24 6.29 0.79
C ARG A 274 -9.89 7.50 1.65
N VAL A 275 -8.70 7.49 2.25
CA VAL A 275 -8.15 8.63 2.99
C VAL A 275 -7.14 9.37 2.09
N PRO A 276 -7.39 10.65 1.75
CA PRO A 276 -6.53 11.39 0.83
C PRO A 276 -5.18 11.76 1.46
N MET A 277 -4.11 11.71 0.65
CA MET A 277 -2.74 12.04 1.05
C MET A 277 -2.27 13.32 0.35
N VAL A 278 -2.95 14.43 0.63
CA VAL A 278 -2.65 15.73 -0.01
C VAL A 278 -1.24 16.20 0.37
N PRO A 279 -0.43 16.74 -0.56
CA PRO A 279 0.86 17.33 -0.23
C PRO A 279 0.73 18.44 0.83
N ILE A 280 1.61 18.44 1.83
CA ILE A 280 1.55 19.35 2.98
C ILE A 280 1.66 20.80 2.52
N HIS A 281 2.55 21.11 1.58
CA HIS A 281 2.73 22.47 1.04
C HIS A 281 1.46 23.07 0.40
N TRP A 282 0.49 22.24 -0.03
CA TRP A 282 -0.80 22.74 -0.54
C TRP A 282 -1.78 23.13 0.57
N THR A 283 -1.58 22.58 1.76
CA THR A 283 -2.42 22.84 2.94
C THR A 283 -1.78 23.83 3.90
N ASN A 284 -0.45 23.96 3.88
CA ASN A 284 0.32 24.86 4.73
C ASN A 284 1.51 25.42 3.94
N SER A 285 1.49 26.72 3.62
CA SER A 285 2.55 27.39 2.86
C SER A 285 3.89 27.51 3.60
N SER A 286 3.96 27.14 4.88
CA SER A 286 5.17 27.20 5.72
C SER A 286 5.81 25.82 5.99
N GLU A 287 5.17 24.73 5.54
CA GLU A 287 5.63 23.35 5.78
C GLU A 287 5.54 22.51 4.50
N GLY A 288 6.34 21.44 4.43
CA GLY A 288 6.40 20.55 3.26
C GLY A 288 7.45 20.98 2.23
N ILE A 289 7.52 20.21 1.14
CA ILE A 289 8.47 20.47 0.06
C ILE A 289 7.82 21.37 -0.99
N ASP A 290 8.36 22.57 -1.17
CA ASP A 290 8.00 23.50 -2.24
C ASP A 290 9.17 23.67 -3.22
N SER A 291 9.01 23.17 -4.45
CA SER A 291 10.03 23.22 -5.49
C SER A 291 9.40 23.13 -6.90
N LYS A 292 10.11 23.62 -7.92
CA LYS A 292 9.62 23.48 -9.31
C LYS A 292 9.56 22.02 -9.74
N GLU A 293 10.48 21.21 -9.22
CA GLU A 293 10.60 19.79 -9.51
C GLU A 293 9.40 19.01 -8.95
N ILE A 294 8.95 19.31 -7.72
CA ILE A 294 7.79 18.63 -7.12
C ILE A 294 6.49 19.04 -7.80
N GLU A 295 6.34 20.32 -8.19
CA GLU A 295 5.18 20.78 -8.96
C GLU A 295 5.04 20.03 -10.29
N GLY A 296 6.13 19.91 -11.05
CA GLY A 296 6.13 19.18 -12.33
C GLY A 296 5.81 17.69 -12.15
N TYR A 297 6.31 17.09 -11.08
CA TYR A 297 6.02 15.71 -10.71
C TYR A 297 4.54 15.51 -10.32
N LEU A 298 3.98 16.37 -9.48
CA LEU A 298 2.57 16.33 -9.06
C LEU A 298 1.63 16.59 -10.24
N ARG A 299 1.97 17.54 -11.12
CA ARG A 299 1.23 17.77 -12.37
C ARG A 299 1.18 16.52 -13.23
N THR A 300 2.31 15.83 -13.40
CA THR A 300 2.36 14.57 -14.15
C THR A 300 1.47 13.48 -13.53
N LYS A 301 1.42 13.37 -12.20
CA LYS A 301 0.53 12.42 -11.50
C LYS A 301 -0.96 12.71 -11.76
N ILE A 302 -1.35 13.98 -11.83
CA ILE A 302 -2.73 14.40 -12.06
C ILE A 302 -3.09 14.23 -13.54
N GLU A 303 -2.37 14.92 -14.43
CA GLU A 303 -2.72 15.03 -15.86
C GLU A 303 -2.54 13.70 -16.61
N ARG A 304 -1.45 12.97 -16.33
CA ARG A 304 -1.09 11.77 -17.11
C ARG A 304 -1.45 10.46 -16.41
N MET A 305 -1.66 10.46 -15.08
CA MET A 305 -1.85 9.24 -14.28
C MET A 305 -3.14 9.25 -13.46
N GLY A 306 -3.99 10.27 -13.60
CA GLY A 306 -5.34 10.30 -13.02
C GLY A 306 -5.40 10.27 -11.49
N HIS A 307 -4.37 10.77 -10.78
CA HIS A 307 -4.40 10.81 -9.31
C HIS A 307 -5.49 11.77 -8.79
N LEU A 308 -6.20 11.35 -7.73
CA LEU A 308 -7.31 12.05 -7.09
C LEU A 308 -6.84 13.15 -6.13
N LEU A 309 -6.14 14.15 -6.67
CA LEU A 309 -5.71 15.36 -5.97
C LEU A 309 -6.52 16.56 -6.51
N THR A 310 -7.05 17.39 -5.61
CA THR A 310 -7.75 18.64 -5.96
C THR A 310 -6.82 19.84 -5.73
N GLU A 311 -6.88 20.81 -6.64
CA GLU A 311 -5.80 21.75 -7.01
C GLU A 311 -5.50 22.92 -6.07
N PRO A 312 -4.23 23.36 -6.12
CA PRO A 312 -3.91 24.76 -6.44
C PRO A 312 -2.92 24.95 -7.63
N LEU A 313 -2.65 23.92 -8.45
CA LEU A 313 -1.70 23.99 -9.58
C LEU A 313 -2.34 24.53 -10.87
N LYS A 314 -1.61 25.34 -11.66
CA LYS A 314 -1.99 25.65 -13.05
C LYS A 314 -1.71 24.45 -13.94
N LEU A 315 -2.75 23.74 -14.38
CA LEU A 315 -2.64 22.68 -15.39
C LEU A 315 -2.34 23.25 -16.78
N HIS A 316 -1.73 22.43 -17.62
CA HIS A 316 -1.72 22.70 -19.06
C HIS A 316 -3.11 22.42 -19.60
N THR A 317 -3.88 23.47 -19.88
CA THR A 317 -5.10 23.35 -20.69
C THR A 317 -4.67 22.84 -22.07
N ASN A 318 -4.93 21.57 -22.34
CA ASN A 318 -5.03 21.11 -23.72
C ASN A 318 -6.28 21.82 -24.28
N PRO A 319 -6.16 22.70 -25.29
CA PRO A 319 -7.35 23.27 -25.89
C PRO A 319 -8.18 22.11 -26.43
N GLN A 320 -9.31 21.84 -25.78
CA GLN A 320 -10.37 21.04 -26.39
C GLN A 320 -10.62 21.64 -27.78
N PRO A 321 -10.72 20.83 -28.85
CA PRO A 321 -11.21 21.35 -30.11
C PRO A 321 -12.58 21.93 -29.82
N THR A 322 -12.69 23.26 -29.84
CA THR A 322 -13.98 23.91 -29.76
C THR A 322 -14.75 23.52 -31.02
N GLU A 323 -16.02 23.17 -30.88
CA GLU A 323 -16.94 22.79 -31.98
C GLU A 323 -16.99 23.87 -33.09
N THR A 324 -16.50 25.08 -32.82
CA THR A 324 -16.31 26.15 -33.81
C THR A 324 -15.16 25.90 -34.80
N SER A 325 -14.18 25.03 -34.51
CA SER A 325 -13.07 24.73 -35.42
C SER A 325 -13.43 23.72 -36.53
N GLU A 326 -14.37 22.80 -36.25
CA GLU A 326 -14.88 21.87 -37.27
C GLU A 326 -15.79 22.58 -38.26
N ALA A 327 -16.66 23.48 -37.79
CA ALA A 327 -17.52 24.31 -38.65
C ALA A 327 -16.72 25.27 -39.57
N GLN A 328 -15.57 25.77 -39.11
CA GLN A 328 -14.70 26.63 -39.92
C GLN A 328 -13.85 25.84 -40.93
N ASN A 329 -13.44 24.61 -40.61
CA ASN A 329 -12.72 23.75 -41.56
C ASN A 329 -13.63 23.16 -42.64
N GLN A 330 -14.89 22.85 -42.32
CA GLN A 330 -15.86 22.39 -43.33
C GLN A 330 -16.26 23.49 -44.32
N ASN A 331 -16.36 24.74 -43.86
CA ASN A 331 -16.61 25.88 -44.76
C ASN A 331 -15.42 26.21 -45.67
N ARG A 332 -14.17 26.01 -45.22
CA ARG A 332 -12.99 26.18 -46.09
C ARG A 332 -12.88 25.09 -47.15
N MET A 333 -13.16 23.82 -46.82
CA MET A 333 -13.17 22.73 -47.79
C MET A 333 -14.28 22.88 -48.85
N ASN A 334 -15.48 23.33 -48.47
CA ASN A 334 -16.58 23.54 -49.42
C ASN A 334 -16.35 24.74 -50.35
N SER A 335 -15.62 25.78 -49.91
CA SER A 335 -15.26 26.91 -50.78
C SER A 335 -14.25 26.54 -51.88
N ALA A 336 -13.31 25.63 -51.58
CA ALA A 336 -12.27 25.19 -52.51
C ALA A 336 -12.78 24.22 -53.59
N LEU A 337 -13.88 23.51 -53.33
CA LEU A 337 -14.52 22.59 -54.30
C LEU A 337 -15.47 23.30 -55.28
N SER A 338 -15.84 24.57 -55.03
CA SER A 338 -16.69 25.34 -55.96
C SER A 338 -15.90 26.14 -57.02
N SER A 339 -14.58 26.28 -56.86
CA SER A 339 -13.74 27.13 -57.71
C SER A 339 -13.01 26.40 -58.86
N THR A 340 -13.26 25.12 -59.10
CA THR A 340 -12.58 24.31 -60.14
C THR A 340 -13.50 23.75 -61.23
N SER A 341 -14.54 24.51 -61.61
CA SER A 341 -15.34 24.22 -62.80
C SER A 341 -15.59 25.47 -63.63
N THR A 342 -14.61 25.94 -64.40
CA THR A 342 -14.84 26.59 -65.70
C THR A 342 -13.52 26.62 -66.50
N LEU A 343 -13.61 26.31 -67.80
CA LEU A 343 -12.62 26.38 -68.88
C LEU A 343 -12.01 25.05 -69.36
N ALA A 344 -12.83 24.32 -70.11
CA ALA A 344 -12.41 23.66 -71.34
C ALA A 344 -13.08 24.40 -72.52
N ILE A 345 -12.27 24.95 -73.43
CA ILE A 345 -12.27 24.80 -74.90
C ILE A 345 -10.94 25.36 -75.39
#